data_AF-A0A1B6JJF2-F1
#
_entry.id   AF-A0A1B6JJF2-F1
#
_cell.length_a   1.000
_cell.length_b   1.000
_cell.length_c   1.000
_cell.angle_alpha   90.00
_cell.angle_beta   90.00
_cell.angle_gamma   90.00
#
_symmetry.space_group_name_H-M   'P 1'
#
loop_
_entity.id
_entity.type
_entity.pdbx_description
1 polymer ?
#
loop_
_entity_poly.entity_id
_entity_poly.type
_entity_poly.pdbx_seq_one_letter_code
_entity_poly.pdbx_strand_id
1 'polypeptide(L)'
;SALMQPPQPRLPPTTPHPGPGLVCKQVQTELTCQSIQEFETQASSDLELRNNKIDELNRTAEELRHQLAAQQKLLEQHKAHTNKCIDVVKKLLKEKSNIEKKEARQRCMQNRLRLGQFVTQRVGATFQENWTDGYAFQELSRRQEEITAEREEIDRQKKLLMKKRPSNSETGRKRAGSQSGGGGVVG
;
A
#
# COMPACT_ATOMS: atom_id res chain seq x y z
N SER A 1 40.69 9.72 -115.05
CA SER A 1 40.07 9.36 -113.77
C SER A 1 39.68 7.90 -113.82
N ALA A 2 40.53 6.98 -113.34
CA ALA A 2 40.53 6.42 -111.98
C ALA A 2 39.21 5.68 -111.66
N LEU A 3 39.22 4.34 -111.76
CA LEU A 3 39.19 3.33 -110.66
C LEU A 3 37.75 3.08 -110.15
N MET A 4 37.20 1.86 -109.99
CA MET A 4 37.73 0.64 -109.39
C MET A 4 37.00 -0.62 -109.89
N GLN A 5 37.75 -1.72 -109.99
CA GLN A 5 37.26 -3.10 -110.07
C GLN A 5 37.66 -3.79 -108.75
N PRO A 6 36.81 -4.64 -108.13
CA PRO A 6 37.14 -5.26 -106.84
C PRO A 6 37.97 -6.53 -107.05
N PRO A 7 39.03 -6.79 -106.25
CA PRO A 7 39.71 -8.08 -106.23
C PRO A 7 39.24 -8.95 -105.05
N GLN A 8 39.08 -10.26 -105.30
CA GLN A 8 39.09 -11.31 -104.26
C GLN A 8 40.46 -12.04 -104.24
N PRO A 9 40.66 -13.11 -103.44
CA PRO A 9 41.13 -13.13 -102.06
C PRO A 9 42.55 -13.73 -101.94
N ARG A 10 43.23 -13.60 -100.80
CA ARG A 10 44.43 -14.43 -100.49
C ARG A 10 44.42 -14.95 -99.06
N LEU A 11 44.47 -16.28 -98.93
CA LEU A 11 44.79 -16.99 -97.70
C LEU A 11 46.32 -16.96 -97.47
N PRO A 12 46.78 -16.86 -96.21
CA PRO A 12 48.21 -16.92 -95.88
C PRO A 12 48.74 -18.37 -95.82
N PRO A 13 50.06 -18.57 -95.99
CA PRO A 13 50.68 -19.88 -96.12
C PRO A 13 50.93 -20.55 -94.76
N THR A 14 50.72 -21.86 -94.71
CA THR A 14 51.15 -22.74 -93.63
C THR A 14 52.62 -23.13 -93.83
N THR A 15 53.49 -22.82 -92.86
CA THR A 15 54.75 -23.54 -92.67
C THR A 15 54.99 -23.86 -91.19
N PRO A 16 55.57 -25.04 -90.88
CA PRO A 16 55.55 -25.65 -89.56
C PRO A 16 56.86 -25.44 -88.80
N HIS A 17 56.81 -25.25 -87.48
CA HIS A 17 57.99 -25.41 -86.62
C HIS A 17 57.61 -25.84 -85.19
N PRO A 18 58.55 -26.46 -84.46
CA PRO A 18 58.34 -27.69 -83.69
C PRO A 18 57.98 -27.43 -82.22
N GLY A 19 57.41 -28.46 -81.58
CA GLY A 19 57.05 -28.43 -80.16
C GLY A 19 58.24 -28.14 -79.22
N PRO A 20 57.94 -27.71 -77.99
CA PRO A 20 57.86 -28.71 -76.93
C PRO A 20 56.64 -28.54 -76.03
N GLY A 21 56.15 -29.67 -75.53
CA GLY A 21 55.11 -29.74 -74.51
C GLY A 21 53.79 -30.26 -75.06
N LEU A 22 53.74 -31.56 -75.36
CA LEU A 22 52.49 -32.33 -75.19
C LEU A 22 52.13 -32.28 -73.70
N VAL A 23 51.60 -31.16 -73.23
CA VAL A 23 50.69 -31.20 -72.10
C VAL A 23 49.44 -31.83 -72.67
N CYS A 24 49.18 -33.06 -72.25
CA CYS A 24 48.06 -33.86 -72.74
C CYS A 24 46.76 -33.06 -72.53
N LYS A 25 46.14 -32.56 -73.61
CA LYS A 25 44.86 -31.83 -73.57
C LYS A 25 43.76 -32.63 -72.86
N GLN A 26 43.86 -33.96 -72.93
CA GLN A 26 42.94 -34.87 -72.25
C GLN A 26 43.12 -34.82 -70.73
N VAL A 27 44.36 -34.85 -70.25
CA VAL A 27 44.69 -34.71 -68.80
C VAL A 27 44.35 -33.32 -68.28
N GLN A 28 44.53 -32.26 -69.09
CA GLN A 28 44.16 -30.89 -68.71
C GLN A 28 42.64 -30.71 -68.56
N THR A 29 41.85 -31.40 -69.40
CA THR A 29 40.39 -31.36 -69.33
C THR A 29 39.86 -32.15 -68.13
N GLU A 30 40.43 -33.32 -67.84
CA GLU A 30 40.08 -34.12 -66.65
C GLU A 30 40.35 -33.39 -65.34
N LEU A 31 41.53 -32.75 -65.21
CA LEU A 31 41.87 -31.96 -64.01
C LEU A 31 40.88 -30.79 -63.81
N THR A 32 40.44 -30.16 -64.90
CA THR A 32 39.44 -29.07 -64.86
C THR A 32 38.05 -29.59 -64.43
N CYS A 33 37.62 -30.75 -64.95
CA CYS A 33 36.36 -31.38 -64.54
C CYS A 33 36.38 -31.79 -63.06
N GLN A 34 37.51 -32.31 -62.56
CA GLN A 34 37.67 -32.66 -61.16
C GLN A 34 37.56 -31.43 -60.24
N SER A 35 38.23 -30.33 -60.59
CA SER A 35 38.11 -29.07 -59.83
C SER A 35 36.70 -28.49 -59.85
N ILE A 36 35.96 -28.62 -60.96
CA ILE A 36 34.55 -28.20 -61.03
C ILE A 36 33.70 -29.05 -60.08
N GLN A 37 33.88 -30.38 -60.10
CA GLN A 37 33.13 -31.29 -59.23
C GLN A 37 33.43 -31.05 -57.75
N GLU A 38 34.68 -30.76 -57.39
CA GLU A 38 35.07 -30.35 -56.03
C GLU A 38 34.38 -29.04 -55.63
N PHE A 39 34.35 -28.04 -56.52
CA PHE A 39 33.64 -26.78 -56.30
C PHE A 39 32.13 -26.97 -56.12
N GLU A 40 31.49 -27.80 -56.95
CA GLU A 40 30.07 -28.13 -56.85
C GLU A 40 29.75 -28.85 -55.53
N THR A 41 30.59 -29.81 -55.14
CA THR A 41 30.44 -30.55 -53.88
C THR A 41 30.61 -29.62 -52.68
N GLN A 42 31.62 -28.73 -52.72
CA GLN A 42 31.84 -27.74 -51.68
C GLN A 42 30.67 -26.75 -51.59
N ALA A 43 30.17 -26.24 -52.73
CA ALA A 43 29.03 -25.34 -52.76
C ALA A 43 27.75 -26.01 -52.26
N SER A 44 27.54 -27.29 -52.57
CA SER A 44 26.42 -28.09 -52.06
C SER A 44 26.50 -28.26 -50.54
N SER A 45 27.68 -28.56 -50.00
CA SER A 45 27.90 -28.67 -48.55
C SER A 45 27.67 -27.32 -47.83
N ASP A 46 28.16 -26.22 -48.42
CA ASP A 46 27.96 -24.87 -47.90
C ASP A 46 26.48 -24.47 -47.85
N LEU A 47 25.72 -24.84 -48.89
CA LEU A 47 24.28 -24.64 -48.97
C LEU A 47 23.54 -25.43 -47.89
N GLU A 48 23.91 -26.70 -47.67
CA GLU A 48 23.31 -27.55 -46.64
C GLU A 48 23.55 -27.00 -45.23
N LEU A 49 24.79 -26.55 -44.94
CA LEU A 49 25.14 -25.89 -43.68
C LEU A 49 24.31 -24.63 -43.45
N ARG A 50 24.12 -23.79 -44.47
CA ARG A 50 23.27 -22.60 -44.37
C ARG A 50 21.81 -22.97 -44.17
N ASN A 51 21.30 -23.97 -44.86
CA ASN A 51 19.91 -24.42 -44.71
C ASN A 51 19.65 -24.92 -43.28
N ASN A 52 20.53 -25.77 -42.75
CA ASN A 52 20.47 -26.24 -41.37
C ASN A 52 20.51 -25.06 -40.38
N LYS A 53 21.32 -24.03 -40.66
CA LYS A 53 21.36 -22.83 -39.81
C LYS A 53 20.06 -22.02 -39.87
N ILE A 54 19.45 -21.91 -41.05
CA ILE A 54 18.15 -21.25 -41.23
C ILE A 54 17.08 -22.00 -40.44
N ASP A 55 17.04 -23.33 -40.51
CA ASP A 55 16.07 -24.14 -39.78
C ASP A 55 16.21 -24.00 -38.26
N GLU A 56 17.45 -24.01 -37.74
CA GLU A 56 17.75 -23.78 -36.33
C GLU A 56 17.30 -22.38 -35.85
N LEU A 57 17.57 -21.35 -36.66
CA LEU A 57 17.16 -19.97 -36.37
C LEU A 57 15.63 -19.85 -36.38
N ASN A 58 14.94 -20.50 -37.33
CA ASN A 58 13.48 -20.51 -37.40
C ASN A 58 12.87 -21.19 -36.17
N ARG A 59 13.42 -22.34 -35.75
CA ARG A 59 12.99 -23.05 -34.55
C ARG A 59 13.17 -22.19 -33.30
N THR A 60 14.33 -21.57 -33.15
CA THR A 60 14.63 -20.65 -32.03
C THR A 60 13.68 -19.45 -32.05
N ALA A 61 13.39 -18.88 -33.21
CA ALA A 61 12.48 -17.75 -33.34
C ALA A 61 11.02 -18.11 -32.97
N GLU A 62 10.55 -19.31 -33.30
CA GLU A 62 9.24 -19.80 -32.86
C GLU A 62 9.21 -20.00 -31.33
N GLU A 63 10.25 -20.60 -30.77
CA GLU A 63 10.35 -20.80 -29.33
C GLU A 63 10.37 -19.47 -28.56
N LEU A 64 11.13 -18.47 -29.03
CA LEU A 64 11.12 -17.13 -28.46
C LEU A 64 9.75 -16.46 -28.59
N ARG A 65 9.03 -16.65 -29.71
CA ARG A 65 7.65 -16.15 -29.86
C ARG A 65 6.70 -16.78 -28.85
N HIS A 66 6.79 -18.08 -28.63
CA HIS A 66 6.02 -18.77 -27.59
C HIS A 66 6.34 -18.27 -26.18
N GLN A 67 7.62 -18.09 -25.86
CA GLN A 67 8.06 -17.55 -24.57
C GLN A 67 7.53 -16.13 -24.34
N LEU A 68 7.59 -15.26 -25.36
CA LEU A 68 7.03 -13.90 -25.28
C LEU A 68 5.52 -13.92 -25.03
N ALA A 69 4.77 -14.77 -25.74
CA ALA A 69 3.34 -14.91 -25.54
C ALA A 69 2.98 -15.40 -24.12
N ALA A 70 3.75 -16.37 -23.60
CA ALA A 70 3.57 -16.88 -22.24
C ALA A 70 3.87 -15.80 -21.18
N GLN A 71 4.96 -15.06 -21.34
CA GLN A 71 5.33 -13.97 -20.43
C GLN A 71 4.32 -12.82 -20.48
N GLN A 72 3.82 -12.46 -21.66
CA GLN A 72 2.79 -11.45 -21.81
C GLN A 72 1.51 -11.82 -21.04
N LYS A 73 1.08 -13.08 -21.16
CA LYS A 73 -0.09 -13.60 -20.43
C LYS A 73 0.13 -13.57 -18.91
N LEU A 74 1.31 -13.94 -18.44
CA LEU A 74 1.65 -13.88 -17.02
C LEU A 74 1.63 -12.44 -16.49
N LEU A 75 2.16 -11.50 -17.28
CA LEU A 75 2.18 -10.09 -16.93
C LEU A 75 0.77 -9.49 -16.84
N GLU A 76 -0.14 -9.89 -17.73
CA GLU A 76 -1.56 -9.52 -17.67
C GLU A 76 -2.25 -10.10 -16.43
N GLN A 77 -1.96 -11.35 -16.05
CA GLN A 77 -2.47 -11.95 -14.82
C GLN A 77 -1.98 -11.22 -13.57
N HIS A 78 -0.69 -10.87 -13.50
CA HIS A 78 -0.15 -10.09 -12.40
C HIS A 78 -0.78 -8.70 -12.32
N LYS A 79 -0.92 -8.00 -13.43
CA LYS A 79 -1.63 -6.70 -13.48
C LYS A 79 -3.06 -6.82 -12.94
N ALA A 80 -3.80 -7.84 -13.38
CA ALA A 80 -5.17 -8.08 -12.90
C ALA A 80 -5.20 -8.39 -11.40
N HIS A 81 -4.25 -9.17 -10.90
CA HIS A 81 -4.15 -9.49 -9.47
C HIS A 81 -3.83 -8.25 -8.64
N THR A 82 -2.85 -7.44 -9.06
CA THR A 82 -2.50 -6.16 -8.41
C THR A 82 -3.71 -5.23 -8.34
N ASN A 83 -4.47 -5.09 -9.43
CA ASN A 83 -5.68 -4.26 -9.45
C ASN A 83 -6.73 -4.75 -8.43
N LYS A 84 -6.96 -6.06 -8.34
CA LYS A 84 -7.87 -6.64 -7.33
C LYS A 84 -7.39 -6.32 -5.90
N CYS A 85 -6.10 -6.46 -5.62
CA CYS A 85 -5.53 -6.14 -4.32
C CYS A 85 -5.74 -4.66 -3.97
N ILE A 86 -5.49 -3.76 -4.92
CA ILE A 86 -5.74 -2.32 -4.76
C ILE A 86 -7.21 -2.06 -4.40
N ASP A 87 -8.15 -2.70 -5.08
CA ASP A 87 -9.59 -2.50 -4.82
C ASP A 87 -10.00 -2.99 -3.43
N VAL A 88 -9.48 -4.13 -3.00
CA VAL A 88 -9.72 -4.65 -1.64
C VAL A 88 -9.15 -3.69 -0.61
N VAL A 89 -7.91 -3.23 -0.77
CA VAL A 89 -7.29 -2.26 0.15
C VAL A 89 -8.11 -0.97 0.21
N LYS A 90 -8.54 -0.42 -0.93
CA LYS A 90 -9.40 0.76 -0.96
C LYS A 90 -10.72 0.55 -0.21
N LYS A 91 -11.37 -0.61 -0.36
CA LYS A 91 -12.60 -0.94 0.37
C LYS A 91 -12.35 -1.00 1.88
N LEU A 92 -11.29 -1.67 2.31
CA LEU A 92 -10.93 -1.78 3.73
C LEU A 92 -10.61 -0.42 4.35
N LEU A 93 -9.92 0.47 3.63
CA LEU A 93 -9.63 1.83 4.11
C LEU A 93 -10.91 2.66 4.29
N LYS A 94 -11.85 2.57 3.35
CA LYS A 94 -13.16 3.23 3.47
C LYS A 94 -13.94 2.69 4.67
N GLU A 95 -13.96 1.36 4.85
CA GLU A 95 -14.66 0.74 5.96
C GLU A 95 -14.06 1.15 7.31
N LYS A 96 -12.73 1.09 7.44
CA LYS A 96 -12.03 1.55 8.64
C LYS A 96 -12.37 3.01 8.97
N SER A 97 -12.31 3.90 7.98
CA SER A 97 -12.67 5.31 8.18
C SER A 97 -14.14 5.50 8.60
N ASN A 98 -15.05 4.71 8.04
CA ASN A 98 -16.47 4.74 8.44
C ASN A 98 -16.67 4.28 9.88
N ILE A 99 -15.97 3.23 10.32
CA ILE A 99 -16.02 2.73 11.70
C ILE A 99 -15.51 3.82 12.65
N GLU A 100 -14.31 4.35 12.40
CA GLU A 100 -13.71 5.41 13.24
C GLU A 100 -14.62 6.64 13.35
N LYS A 101 -15.23 7.06 12.24
CA LYS A 101 -16.19 8.18 12.22
C LYS A 101 -17.44 7.87 13.04
N LYS A 102 -17.99 6.65 12.95
CA LYS A 102 -19.16 6.24 13.74
C LYS A 102 -18.83 6.21 15.23
N GLU A 103 -17.70 5.62 15.61
CA GLU A 103 -17.27 5.55 17.00
C GLU A 103 -16.99 6.93 17.61
N ALA A 104 -16.33 7.82 16.86
CA ALA A 104 -16.08 9.19 17.30
C ALA A 104 -17.39 9.95 17.55
N ARG A 105 -18.37 9.81 16.64
CA ARG A 105 -19.71 10.39 16.79
C ARG A 105 -20.45 9.80 17.99
N GLN A 106 -20.39 8.49 18.18
CA GLN A 106 -21.03 7.82 19.31
C GLN A 106 -20.43 8.26 20.64
N ARG A 107 -19.09 8.33 20.75
CA ARG A 107 -18.41 8.88 21.94
C ARG A 107 -18.80 10.32 22.22
N CYS A 108 -18.80 11.17 21.20
CA CYS A 108 -19.19 12.58 21.35
C CYS A 108 -20.65 12.70 21.81
N MET A 109 -21.57 11.96 21.20
CA MET A 109 -22.98 11.90 21.58
C MET A 109 -23.15 11.41 23.02
N GLN A 110 -22.50 10.32 23.40
CA GLN A 110 -22.57 9.76 24.75
C GLN A 110 -22.04 10.75 25.79
N ASN A 111 -20.89 11.37 25.54
CA ASN A 111 -20.33 12.39 26.44
C ASN A 111 -21.25 13.60 26.54
N ARG A 112 -21.84 14.05 25.43
CA ARG A 112 -22.81 15.15 25.43
C ARG A 112 -24.02 14.86 26.32
N LEU A 113 -24.61 13.67 26.21
CA LEU A 113 -25.77 13.28 27.03
C LEU A 113 -25.39 13.04 28.50
N ARG A 114 -24.19 12.51 28.75
CA ARG A 114 -23.71 12.18 30.10
C ARG A 114 -23.28 13.41 30.87
N LEU A 115 -22.45 14.26 30.28
CA LEU A 115 -21.83 15.40 30.94
C LEU A 115 -22.66 16.66 30.77
N GLY A 116 -23.24 16.88 29.59
CA GLY A 116 -23.96 18.10 29.25
C GLY A 116 -23.38 18.80 28.03
N GLN A 117 -23.87 20.01 27.76
CA GLN A 117 -23.46 20.83 26.63
C GLN A 117 -23.69 22.32 26.91
N PHE A 118 -22.96 23.19 26.21
CA PHE A 118 -23.32 24.60 26.10
C PHE A 118 -24.40 24.78 25.03
N VAL A 119 -25.49 25.46 25.40
CA VAL A 119 -26.58 25.83 24.50
C VAL A 119 -26.54 27.35 24.34
N THR A 120 -26.24 27.80 23.13
CA THR A 120 -26.32 29.22 22.78
C THR A 120 -27.79 29.63 22.67
N GLN A 121 -28.18 30.67 23.39
CA GLN A 121 -29.50 31.28 23.36
C GLN A 121 -29.38 32.76 23.01
N ARG A 122 -30.31 33.27 22.20
CA ARG A 122 -30.39 34.69 21.88
C ARG A 122 -31.21 35.40 22.95
N VAL A 123 -30.63 36.41 23.60
CA VAL A 123 -31.29 37.25 24.59
C VAL A 123 -31.22 38.69 24.10
N GLY A 124 -32.32 39.16 23.49
CA GLY A 124 -32.37 40.50 22.88
C GLY A 124 -31.36 40.69 21.75
N ALA A 125 -30.42 41.62 21.94
CA ALA A 125 -29.36 41.95 20.97
C ALA A 125 -28.08 41.12 21.16
N THR A 126 -28.00 40.25 22.16
CA THR A 126 -26.79 39.46 22.47
C THR A 126 -27.06 37.95 22.43
N PHE A 127 -26.00 37.17 22.26
CA PHE A 127 -26.02 35.72 22.42
C PHE A 127 -25.37 35.37 23.77
N GLN A 128 -26.00 34.47 24.52
CA GLN A 128 -25.47 33.90 25.75
C GLN A 128 -25.33 32.40 25.60
N GLU A 129 -24.26 31.83 26.14
CA GLU A 129 -24.06 30.38 26.18
C GLU A 129 -24.40 29.87 27.58
N ASN A 130 -25.44 29.05 27.65
CA ASN A 130 -25.91 28.46 28.90
C ASN A 130 -25.49 26.99 28.97
N TRP A 131 -24.81 26.61 30.04
CA TRP A 131 -24.52 25.21 30.30
C TRP A 131 -25.82 24.45 30.62
N THR A 132 -26.00 23.29 30.00
CA THR A 132 -27.11 22.37 30.24
C THR A 132 -26.54 21.03 30.67
N ASP A 133 -26.82 20.63 31.90
CA ASP A 133 -26.28 19.40 32.49
C ASP A 133 -26.80 18.13 31.82
N GLY A 134 -25.89 17.16 31.69
CA GLY A 134 -26.23 15.79 31.34
C GLY A 134 -26.65 14.97 32.57
N TYR A 135 -27.09 13.73 32.34
CA TYR A 135 -27.66 12.90 33.41
C TYR A 135 -26.70 12.62 34.57
N ALA A 136 -25.37 12.61 34.34
CA ALA A 136 -24.41 12.33 35.41
C ALA A 136 -24.35 13.47 36.44
N PHE A 137 -24.42 14.73 35.98
CA PHE A 137 -24.46 15.89 36.87
C PHE A 137 -25.84 16.08 37.49
N GLN A 138 -26.92 15.84 36.74
CA GLN A 138 -28.28 15.87 37.28
C GLN A 138 -28.45 14.88 38.43
N GLU A 139 -27.95 13.66 38.29
CA GLU A 139 -28.01 12.64 39.33
C GLU A 139 -27.14 13.01 40.54
N LEU A 140 -25.96 13.62 40.31
CA LEU A 140 -25.12 14.11 41.39
C LEU A 140 -25.81 15.22 42.18
N SER A 141 -26.44 16.18 41.49
CA SER A 141 -27.21 17.25 42.12
C SER A 141 -28.38 16.69 42.94
N ARG A 142 -29.14 15.75 42.37
CA ARG A 142 -30.24 15.05 43.06
C ARG A 142 -29.77 14.40 44.36
N ARG A 143 -28.64 13.70 44.31
CA ARG A 143 -28.06 13.03 45.48
C ARG A 143 -27.52 14.02 46.52
N GLN A 144 -26.98 15.16 46.08
CA GLN A 144 -26.53 16.22 46.98
C GLN A 144 -27.71 16.86 47.72
N GLU A 145 -28.85 17.05 47.05
CA GLU A 145 -30.09 17.52 47.67
C GLU A 145 -30.62 16.54 48.71
N GLU A 146 -30.65 15.24 48.40
CA GLU A 146 -31.03 14.17 49.35
C GLU A 146 -30.17 14.20 50.62
N ILE A 147 -28.84 14.26 50.47
CA ILE A 147 -27.91 14.33 51.61
C ILE A 147 -28.16 15.61 52.43
N THR A 148 -28.46 16.72 51.77
CA THR A 148 -28.73 17.99 52.45
C THR A 148 -30.03 17.91 53.25
N ALA A 149 -31.08 17.33 52.69
CA ALA A 149 -32.36 17.13 53.37
C ALA A 149 -32.21 16.18 54.58
N GLU A 150 -31.47 15.08 54.43
CA GLU A 150 -31.15 14.17 55.54
C GLU A 150 -30.38 14.88 56.65
N ARG A 151 -29.40 15.71 56.30
CA ARG A 151 -28.63 16.51 57.25
C ARG A 151 -29.53 17.49 58.00
N GLU A 152 -30.45 18.17 57.31
CA GLU A 152 -31.40 19.09 57.93
C GLU A 152 -32.36 18.36 58.88
N GLU A 153 -32.83 17.17 58.52
CA GLU A 153 -33.68 16.35 59.40
C GLU A 153 -32.91 15.87 60.64
N ILE A 154 -31.65 15.45 60.49
CA ILE A 154 -30.78 15.11 61.63
C ILE A 154 -30.63 16.31 62.57
N ASP A 155 -30.36 17.51 62.04
CA ASP A 155 -30.24 18.72 62.84
C ASP A 155 -31.56 19.11 63.53
N ARG A 156 -32.70 18.88 62.87
CA ARG A 156 -34.03 19.09 63.46
C ARG A 156 -34.28 18.11 64.61
N GLN A 157 -33.99 16.83 64.42
CA GLN A 157 -34.11 15.79 65.46
C GLN A 157 -33.18 16.06 66.64
N LYS A 158 -31.94 16.46 66.39
CA LYS A 158 -30.97 16.87 67.42
C LYS A 158 -31.52 18.02 68.28
N LYS A 159 -32.11 19.06 67.66
CA LYS A 159 -32.75 20.17 68.38
C LYS A 159 -33.94 19.70 69.23
N LEU A 160 -34.77 18.78 68.72
CA LEU A 160 -35.90 18.23 69.48
C LEU A 160 -35.44 17.40 70.68
N LEU A 161 -34.42 16.57 70.53
CA LEU A 161 -33.83 15.78 71.61
C LEU A 161 -33.22 16.68 72.69
N MET A 162 -32.52 17.76 72.31
CA MET A 162 -32.00 18.73 73.27
C MET A 162 -33.11 19.43 74.07
N LYS A 163 -34.28 19.69 73.46
CA LYS A 163 -35.46 20.24 74.15
C LYS A 163 -36.15 19.22 75.07
N LYS A 164 -36.06 17.92 74.76
CA LYS A 164 -36.67 16.83 75.55
C LYS A 164 -35.78 16.30 76.68
N ARG A 165 -34.51 16.73 76.79
CA ARG A 165 -33.71 16.39 77.97
C ARG A 165 -34.40 16.98 79.21
N PRO A 166 -34.80 16.17 80.21
CA PRO A 166 -35.29 16.71 81.46
C PRO A 166 -34.18 17.54 82.10
N SER A 167 -34.49 18.79 82.44
CA SER A 167 -33.62 19.60 83.29
C SER A 167 -33.60 18.96 84.66
N ASN A 168 -32.63 18.09 84.92
CA ASN A 168 -32.31 17.69 86.28
C ASN A 168 -31.58 18.88 86.94
N SER A 169 -32.37 19.88 87.32
CA SER A 169 -31.92 21.07 88.04
C SER A 169 -32.78 21.26 89.28
N GLU A 170 -32.56 20.41 90.27
CA GLU A 170 -32.84 20.57 91.71
C GLU A 170 -32.01 19.48 92.42
N THR A 171 -31.33 19.61 93.56
CA THR A 171 -31.14 20.65 94.58
C THR A 171 -29.96 20.15 95.45
N GLY A 172 -29.16 21.05 96.03
CA GLY A 172 -27.86 20.72 96.62
C GLY A 172 -27.85 19.99 97.98
N ARG A 173 -26.70 19.39 98.31
CA ARG A 173 -26.23 19.15 99.69
C ARG A 173 -24.69 19.20 99.78
N LYS A 174 -24.24 20.33 100.33
CA LYS A 174 -23.13 20.56 101.29
C LYS A 174 -21.86 19.68 101.27
N ARG A 175 -20.74 20.38 101.03
CA ARG A 175 -19.47 20.50 101.81
C ARG A 175 -18.76 19.22 102.29
N ALA A 176 -17.55 18.99 101.76
CA ALA A 176 -16.27 18.67 102.44
C ALA A 176 -15.23 18.37 101.34
N GLY A 177 -13.97 18.81 101.33
CA GLY A 177 -13.20 19.64 102.24
C GLY A 177 -11.89 20.10 101.58
N SER A 178 -11.26 21.11 102.20
CA SER A 178 -9.82 21.40 102.35
C SER A 178 -8.85 20.42 101.63
N GLN A 179 -7.78 20.82 100.92
CA GLN A 179 -6.69 21.71 101.36
C GLN A 179 -5.65 21.88 100.22
N SER A 180 -5.01 23.08 100.15
CA SER A 180 -3.64 23.41 99.66
C SER A 180 -3.14 22.83 98.32
N GLY A 181 -2.85 23.63 97.28
CA GLY A 181 -1.76 24.62 97.20
C GLY A 181 -0.44 23.93 96.85
N GLY A 182 0.34 24.25 95.83
CA GLY A 182 0.35 25.26 94.78
C GLY A 182 1.63 25.08 93.93
N GLY A 183 1.69 25.70 92.75
CA GLY A 183 2.87 25.83 91.86
C GLY A 183 3.17 24.57 91.03
N GLY A 184 3.11 24.58 89.68
CA GLY A 184 3.92 25.40 88.76
C GLY A 184 5.29 24.70 88.56
N VAL A 185 5.88 24.47 87.39
CA VAL A 185 5.77 25.11 86.07
C VAL A 185 6.66 24.27 85.11
N VAL A 186 6.16 24.08 83.88
CA VAL A 186 6.80 23.88 82.55
C VAL A 186 7.99 22.91 82.32
N GLY A 187 7.89 22.23 81.17
CA GLY A 187 8.92 21.42 80.51
C GLY A 187 8.28 20.48 79.51
#